data_AF-Q1QHM3-F1
#
_entry.id   AF-Q1QHM3-F1
#
_cell.length_a   1.000
_cell.length_b   1.000
_cell.length_c   1.000
_cell.angle_alpha   90.00
_cell.angle_beta   90.00
_cell.angle_gamma   90.00
#
_symmetry.space_group_name_H-M   'P 1'
#
loop_
_entity.id
_entity.type
_entity.pdbx_description
1 polymer ?
#
loop_
_entity_poly.entity_id
_entity_poly.type
_entity_poly.pdbx_seq_one_letter_code
_entity_poly.pdbx_strand_id
1 'polypeptide(L)' 'MKAEIHPDYHTIKVVMTDGTEYMTRSTWGKDGDTLNLDIDSKSHPAWTGGSQQLLDRGGRVSRFQKKFSGFLKKD' A
#
# COMPACT_ATOMS: atom_id res chain seq x y z
N MET A 1 -12.55 11.05 -23.31
CA MET A 1 -11.51 11.76 -24.08
C MET A 1 -12.17 12.78 -24.98
N LYS A 2 -12.44 13.97 -24.45
CA LYS A 2 -12.76 15.14 -25.27
C LYS A 2 -11.47 15.61 -25.97
N ALA A 3 -11.59 16.01 -27.23
CA ALA A 3 -10.47 16.60 -27.96
C ALA A 3 -9.95 17.84 -27.22
N GLU A 4 -8.65 18.10 -27.33
CA GLU A 4 -7.93 19.30 -26.87
C GLU A 4 -7.84 19.55 -25.35
N ILE A 5 -8.69 18.96 -24.51
CA ILE A 5 -8.64 19.18 -23.05
C ILE A 5 -8.14 17.98 -22.24
N HIS A 6 -8.11 16.79 -22.84
CA HIS A 6 -7.57 15.61 -22.16
C HIS A 6 -6.07 15.50 -22.45
N PRO A 7 -5.27 15.14 -21.43
CA PRO A 7 -3.88 14.76 -21.66
C PRO A 7 -3.80 13.59 -22.64
N ASP A 8 -2.69 13.52 -23.37
CA ASP A 8 -2.41 12.41 -24.28
C ASP A 8 -2.39 11.09 -23.50
N TYR A 9 -3.15 10.10 -23.96
CA TYR A 9 -3.34 8.82 -23.29
C TYR A 9 -2.80 7.70 -24.17
N HIS A 10 -1.62 7.20 -23.81
CA HIS A 10 -0.82 6.32 -24.63
C HIS A 10 -0.31 5.13 -23.82
N THR A 11 0.36 4.18 -24.48
CA THR A 11 0.82 2.95 -23.82
C THR A 11 2.21 3.17 -23.25
N ILE A 12 2.39 2.82 -21.98
CA ILE A 12 3.69 2.87 -21.29
C ILE A 12 4.04 1.49 -20.75
N LYS A 13 5.35 1.25 -20.59
CA LYS A 13 5.87 0.07 -19.90
C LYS A 13 6.11 0.42 -18.44
N VAL A 14 5.55 -0.32 -17.50
CA VAL A 14 5.81 -0.15 -16.07
C VAL A 14 6.70 -1.28 -15.59
N VAL A 15 7.81 -0.93 -14.94
CA VAL A 15 8.74 -1.87 -14.30
C VAL A 15 8.54 -1.78 -12.80
N MET A 16 8.13 -2.91 -12.22
CA MET A 16 7.94 -3.05 -10.78
C MET A 16 9.27 -3.24 -10.05
N THR A 17 9.25 -3.11 -8.72
CA THR A 17 10.44 -3.21 -7.86
C THR A 17 11.08 -4.61 -7.88
N ASP A 18 10.30 -5.64 -8.23
CA ASP A 18 10.78 -7.01 -8.39
C ASP A 18 11.27 -7.33 -9.82
N GLY A 19 11.27 -6.34 -10.71
CA GLY A 19 11.63 -6.49 -12.12
C GLY A 19 10.51 -7.02 -13.01
N THR A 20 9.32 -7.31 -12.47
CA THR A 20 8.16 -7.64 -13.30
C THR A 20 7.80 -6.43 -14.17
N GLU A 21 7.63 -6.64 -15.47
CA GLU A 21 7.21 -5.60 -16.40
C GLU A 21 5.78 -5.85 -16.88
N TYR A 22 4.99 -4.79 -17.02
CA TYR A 22 3.68 -4.87 -17.64
C TYR A 22 3.36 -3.61 -18.45
N MET A 23 2.55 -3.79 -19.49
CA MET A 23 2.08 -2.68 -20.33
C MET A 23 0.76 -2.14 -19.77
N THR A 24 0.69 -0.83 -19.62
CA THR A 24 -0.54 -0.14 -19.22
C THR A 24 -0.68 1.15 -20.01
N ARG A 25 -1.85 1.81 -19.93
CA ARG A 25 -2.04 3.11 -20.53
C ARG A 25 -2.04 4.20 -19.47
N SER A 26 -1.30 5.26 -19.74
CA SER A 26 -1.14 6.41 -18.84
C SER A 26 -1.09 7.70 -19.65
N THR A 27 -1.19 8.83 -18.95
CA THR A 27 -0.93 10.16 -19.50
C THR A 27 0.44 10.70 -19.08
N TRP A 28 1.29 9.83 -18.55
CA TRP A 28 2.62 10.15 -18.07
C TRP A 28 3.65 9.83 -19.15
N GLY A 29 4.62 10.72 -19.36
CA GLY A 29 5.69 10.51 -20.34
C GLY A 29 5.20 10.60 -21.79
N LYS A 30 5.82 9.80 -22.65
CA LYS A 30 5.49 9.62 -24.08
C LYS A 30 5.13 8.16 -24.36
N ASP A 31 4.48 7.92 -25.50
CA ASP A 31 4.17 6.56 -25.95
C ASP A 31 5.45 5.70 -26.03
N GLY A 32 5.41 4.53 -25.40
CA GLY A 32 6.53 3.61 -25.30
C GLY A 32 7.55 3.91 -24.19
N ASP A 33 7.39 5.00 -23.43
CA ASP A 33 8.28 5.28 -22.31
C ASP A 33 8.19 4.19 -21.23
N THR A 34 9.29 4.01 -20.51
CA THR A 34 9.40 3.07 -19.40
C THR A 34 9.37 3.81 -18.07
N LEU A 35 8.41 3.47 -17.22
CA LEU A 35 8.26 3.96 -15.87
C LEU A 35 8.84 2.94 -14.88
N ASN A 36 9.92 3.29 -14.21
CA ASN A 36 10.46 2.52 -13.09
C ASN A 36 9.80 2.98 -11.79
N LEU A 37 9.21 2.04 -11.05
CA LEU A 37 8.60 2.33 -9.75
C LEU A 37 9.63 2.15 -8.63
N ASP A 38 9.71 3.13 -7.73
CA ASP A 38 10.49 3.02 -6.49
C ASP A 38 9.78 2.15 -5.45
N ILE A 39 8.45 2.19 -5.45
CA ILE A 39 7.57 1.46 -4.54
C ILE A 39 6.35 0.98 -5.34
N ASP A 40 5.96 -0.27 -5.14
CA ASP A 40 4.81 -0.88 -5.81
C ASP A 40 3.88 -1.60 -4.81
N SER A 41 2.79 -2.19 -5.32
CA SER A 41 1.82 -2.91 -4.49
C SER A 41 2.40 -4.11 -3.71
N LYS A 42 3.52 -4.68 -4.17
CA LYS A 42 4.17 -5.84 -3.52
C LYS A 42 5.09 -5.42 -2.38
N SER A 43 5.54 -4.17 -2.36
CA SER A 43 6.45 -3.63 -1.35
C SER A 43 5.76 -2.64 -0.40
N HIS A 44 4.71 -1.95 -0.86
CA HIS A 44 4.10 -0.88 -0.10
C HIS A 44 3.32 -1.39 1.13
N PRO A 45 3.55 -0.81 2.34
CA PRO A 45 2.92 -1.25 3.59
C PRO A 45 1.39 -1.34 3.57
N ALA A 46 0.73 -0.54 2.72
CA ALA A 46 -0.73 -0.57 2.59
C ALA A 46 -1.28 -1.91 2.05
N TRP A 47 -0.51 -2.64 1.24
CA TRP A 47 -0.95 -3.92 0.65
C TRP A 47 -0.21 -5.12 1.22
N THR A 48 1.01 -4.95 1.73
CA THR A 48 1.76 -6.03 2.40
C THR A 48 1.36 -6.25 3.86
N GLY A 49 0.49 -5.39 4.41
CA GLY A 49 0.05 -5.49 5.80
C GLY A 49 1.17 -5.14 6.78
N GLY A 50 1.90 -4.05 6.50
CA GLY A 50 3.06 -3.61 7.28
C GLY A 50 2.81 -3.56 8.80
N SER A 51 3.92 -3.52 9.56
CA SER A 51 4.04 -3.65 11.02
C SER A 51 2.96 -2.96 11.88
N GLN A 52 2.28 -1.94 11.35
CA GLN A 52 1.19 -1.25 12.03
C GLN A 52 0.01 -2.15 12.41
N GLN A 53 -0.26 -3.25 11.68
CA GLN A 53 -1.36 -4.15 12.06
C GLN A 53 -1.06 -4.99 13.32
N LEU A 54 0.22 -5.13 13.71
CA LEU A 54 0.64 -5.96 14.86
C LEU A 54 0.50 -5.26 16.22
N LEU A 55 0.39 -3.93 16.27
CA LEU A 55 0.29 -3.19 17.54
C LEU A 55 -0.95 -3.59 18.37
N ASP A 56 -2.00 -4.13 17.74
CA ASP A 56 -3.28 -4.37 18.41
C ASP A 56 -3.53 -5.81 18.88
N ARG A 57 -2.82 -6.83 18.37
CA ARG A 57 -3.09 -8.23 18.76
C ARG A 57 -2.48 -8.63 20.12
N GLY A 58 -1.29 -8.14 20.46
CA GLY A 58 -0.63 -8.46 21.74
C GLY A 58 -1.01 -7.54 22.92
N GLY A 59 -1.63 -6.40 22.63
CA GLY A 59 -1.75 -5.30 23.59
C GLY A 59 -3.13 -5.14 24.23
N ARG A 60 -4.22 -5.19 23.46
CA ARG A 60 -5.51 -4.72 24.00
C ARG A 60 -6.06 -5.61 25.11
N VAL A 61 -5.99 -6.93 24.93
CA VAL A 61 -6.48 -7.90 25.94
C VAL A 61 -5.58 -7.92 27.17
N SER A 62 -4.26 -7.92 27.00
CA SER A 62 -3.30 -7.86 28.12
C SER A 62 -3.40 -6.55 28.91
N ARG A 63 -3.59 -5.42 28.22
CA ARG A 63 -3.85 -4.10 28.85
C ARG A 63 -5.20 -4.08 29.57
N PHE A 64 -6.24 -4.69 29.01
CA PHE A 64 -7.53 -4.85 29.67
C PHE A 64 -7.40 -5.67 30.96
N GLN A 65 -6.79 -6.86 30.88
CA GLN A 65 -6.52 -7.70 32.06
C GLN A 65 -5.73 -6.95 33.13
N LYS A 66 -4.69 -6.21 32.74
CA LYS A 66 -3.89 -5.38 33.67
C LYS A 66 -4.70 -4.24 34.30
N LYS A 67 -5.63 -3.62 33.54
CA LYS A 67 -6.51 -2.54 34.05
C LYS A 67 -7.56 -3.07 35.03
N PHE A 68 -8.08 -4.28 34.83
CA PHE A 68 -9.19 -4.83 35.61
C PHE A 68 -8.80 -5.87 36.67
N SER A 69 -7.54 -6.30 36.74
CA SER A 69 -7.06 -7.28 37.73
C SER A 69 -7.28 -6.85 39.18
N GLY A 70 -7.29 -5.54 39.47
CA GLY A 70 -7.54 -4.99 40.80
C GLY A 70 -9.00 -4.97 41.24
N PHE A 71 -9.97 -5.03 40.32
CA PHE A 71 -11.40 -4.93 40.67
C PHE A 71 -12.04 -6.30 40.98
N LEU A 72 -11.46 -7.38 40.47
CA LEU A 72 -11.98 -8.75 40.65
C LEU A 72 -11.42 -9.46 41.89
N LYS A 73 -10.40 -8.89 42.54
CA LYS A 73 -9.90 -9.42 43.81
C LYS A 73 -10.89 -9.07 44.92
N LYS A 74 -11.85 -9.97 45.13
CA LYS A 74 -12.63 -10.04 46.36
C LYS A 74 -11.70 -10.61 47.42
N ASP A 75 -11.39 -9.77 48.41
CA ASP A 75 -10.65 -9.97 49.67
C ASP A 75 -9.90 -11.31 49.87
#